data_AF-A0A380JX86-F1
#
_entry.id   AF-A0A380JX86-F1
#
_cell.length_a   1.000
_cell.length_b   1.000
_cell.length_c   1.000
_cell.angle_alpha   90.00
_cell.angle_beta   90.00
_cell.angle_gamma   90.00
#
_symmetry.space_group_name_H-M   'P 1'
#
loop_
_entity.id
_entity.type
_entity.pdbx_description
1 polymer ?
#
loop_
_entity_poly.entity_id
_entity_poly.type
_entity_poly.pdbx_seq_one_letter_code
_entity_poly.pdbx_strand_id
1 'polypeptide(L)'
;MGNIPTTKANNFLEELKTIPHLIETLERDANLMSRSLVKSPQWSDMKVSGGVKQSQEDKNIKMLHMVGYYSDQIEQLKDRRQEMANLIVQSMGICESHVLLTTYLDCDGDYERARERLNIGNRNKYFMFVRRGKESLELILKNTN
;
A
#
# COMPACT_ATOMS: atom_id res chain seq x y z
N MET A 1 -28.47 -17.99 -11.67
CA MET A 1 -28.00 -16.75 -11.02
C MET A 1 -26.86 -16.20 -11.88
N GLY A 2 -27.00 -14.99 -12.43
CA GLY A 2 -25.96 -14.39 -13.26
C GLY A 2 -24.74 -13.99 -12.43
N ASN A 3 -23.54 -14.08 -13.02
CA ASN A 3 -22.32 -13.59 -12.37
C ASN A 3 -22.42 -12.07 -12.16
N ILE A 4 -22.22 -11.59 -10.94
CA ILE A 4 -22.18 -10.16 -10.64
C ILE A 4 -20.83 -9.63 -11.15
N PRO A 5 -20.79 -8.57 -11.98
CA PRO A 5 -19.53 -7.94 -12.37
C PRO A 5 -18.84 -7.34 -11.14
N THR A 6 -17.59 -7.72 -10.87
CA THR A 6 -16.83 -7.32 -9.67
C THR A 6 -15.73 -6.28 -9.97
N THR A 7 -15.99 -5.33 -10.86
CA THR A 7 -14.97 -4.38 -11.35
C THR A 7 -14.48 -3.45 -10.24
N LYS A 8 -15.38 -2.89 -9.41
CA LYS A 8 -14.98 -2.01 -8.30
C LYS A 8 -14.22 -2.80 -7.23
N ALA A 9 -14.69 -4.00 -6.90
CA ALA A 9 -14.03 -4.88 -5.95
C ALA A 9 -12.63 -5.28 -6.42
N ASN A 10 -12.45 -5.60 -7.70
CA ASN A 10 -11.12 -5.91 -8.23
C ASN A 10 -10.19 -4.69 -8.15
N ASN A 11 -10.64 -3.49 -8.54
CA ASN A 11 -9.82 -2.29 -8.43
C ASN A 11 -9.43 -1.99 -6.98
N PHE A 12 -10.37 -2.15 -6.04
CA PHE A 12 -10.13 -1.99 -4.61
C PHE A 12 -9.09 -2.98 -4.08
N LEU A 13 -9.19 -4.26 -4.46
CA LEU A 13 -8.24 -5.29 -4.02
C LEU A 13 -6.86 -5.11 -4.65
N GLU A 14 -6.80 -4.60 -5.89
CA GLU A 14 -5.53 -4.22 -6.55
C GLU A 14 -4.88 -3.00 -5.88
N GLU A 15 -5.66 -1.99 -5.48
CA GLU A 15 -5.17 -0.89 -4.65
C GLU A 15 -4.62 -1.43 -3.31
N LEU A 16 -5.38 -2.29 -2.63
CA LEU A 16 -4.96 -2.89 -1.35
C LEU A 16 -3.62 -3.63 -1.47
N LYS A 17 -3.42 -4.37 -2.57
CA LYS A 17 -2.20 -5.11 -2.87
C LYS A 17 -1.01 -4.21 -3.19
N THR A 18 -1.23 -3.05 -3.80
CA THR A 18 -0.13 -2.16 -4.23
C THR A 18 0.40 -1.28 -3.09
N ILE A 19 -0.41 -0.99 -2.07
CA ILE A 19 -0.01 -0.14 -0.93
C ILE A 19 1.29 -0.60 -0.24
N PRO A 20 1.50 -1.89 0.11
CA PRO A 20 2.76 -2.34 0.71
C PRO A 20 4.00 -1.96 -0.11
N HIS A 21 3.97 -2.16 -1.43
CA HIS A 21 5.10 -1.80 -2.30
C HIS A 21 5.33 -0.29 -2.40
N LEU A 22 4.26 0.52 -2.35
CA LEU A 22 4.38 1.98 -2.31
C LEU A 22 5.05 2.43 -1.02
N ILE A 23 4.65 1.85 0.13
CA ILE A 23 5.29 2.11 1.43
C ILE A 23 6.78 1.74 1.38
N GLU A 24 7.13 0.55 0.90
CA GLU A 24 8.54 0.12 0.79
C GLU A 24 9.38 1.06 -0.07
N THR A 25 8.80 1.57 -1.17
CA THR A 25 9.46 2.51 -2.07
C THR A 25 9.72 3.84 -1.36
N LEU A 26 8.70 4.40 -0.71
CA LEU A 26 8.81 5.65 0.05
C LEU A 26 9.80 5.53 1.22
N GLU A 27 9.78 4.39 1.94
CA GLU A 27 10.72 4.11 3.02
C GLU A 27 12.17 4.04 2.50
N ARG A 28 12.40 3.42 1.34
CA ARG A 28 13.72 3.39 0.70
C ARG A 28 14.20 4.79 0.32
N ASP A 29 13.34 5.59 -0.27
CA ASP A 29 13.68 6.96 -0.71
C ASP A 29 13.96 7.87 0.49
N ALA A 30 13.12 7.81 1.54
CA ALA A 30 13.34 8.53 2.79
C ALA A 30 14.67 8.15 3.45
N ASN A 31 15.04 6.86 3.42
CA ASN A 31 16.32 6.38 3.96
C ASN A 31 17.53 6.86 3.16
N LEU A 32 17.46 6.83 1.83
CA LEU A 32 18.53 7.36 0.97
C LEU A 32 18.75 8.86 1.18
N MET A 33 17.65 9.59 1.31
CA MET A 33 17.66 11.02 1.57
C MET A 33 18.23 11.35 2.96
N SER A 34 17.80 10.62 4.00
CA SER A 34 18.33 10.76 5.37
C SER A 34 19.83 10.46 5.45
N ARG A 35 20.31 9.43 4.73
CA ARG A 35 21.75 9.12 4.64
C ARG A 35 22.55 10.23 3.95
N SER A 36 21.93 10.94 3.01
CA SER A 36 22.55 12.07 2.31
C SER A 36 22.71 13.28 3.24
N LEU A 37 21.76 13.53 4.15
CA LEU A 37 21.90 14.51 5.24
C LEU A 37 23.11 14.19 6.13
N VAL A 38 23.23 12.94 6.58
CA VAL A 38 24.30 12.50 7.48
C VAL A 38 25.69 12.58 6.83
N LYS A 39 25.77 12.29 5.53
CA LYS A 39 27.04 12.27 4.78
C LYS A 39 27.44 13.64 4.20
N SER A 40 26.58 14.65 4.30
CA SER A 40 26.90 15.97 3.75
C SER A 40 28.09 16.59 4.50
N PRO A 41 29.21 16.92 3.83
CA PRO A 41 30.34 17.59 4.47
C PRO A 41 29.86 18.90 5.10
N GLN A 42 30.06 19.07 6.41
CA GLN A 42 29.68 20.31 7.09
C GLN A 42 30.51 21.53 6.62
N TRP A 43 31.61 21.31 5.92
CA TRP A 43 32.53 22.34 5.46
C TRP A 43 32.61 22.32 3.92
N SER A 44 31.80 23.15 3.28
CA SER A 44 32.08 23.65 1.93
C SER A 44 31.54 25.06 1.85
N ASP A 45 32.40 25.99 2.26
CA ASP A 45 32.24 27.41 2.00
C ASP A 45 31.90 27.63 0.51
N MET A 46 30.90 28.47 0.29
CA MET A 46 30.34 28.88 -0.99
C MET A 46 31.35 28.91 -2.15
N LYS A 47 31.17 28.05 -3.17
CA LYS A 47 31.68 28.35 -4.52
C LYS A 47 30.60 29.00 -5.37
N VAL A 48 30.90 30.22 -5.81
CA VAL A 48 29.99 31.15 -6.48
C VAL A 48 30.45 31.33 -7.93
N SER A 49 29.63 30.94 -8.90
CA SER A 49 29.47 31.68 -10.17
C SER A 49 28.18 31.25 -10.89
N GLY A 50 27.32 32.23 -11.23
CA GLY A 50 26.31 32.10 -12.29
C GLY A 50 24.88 31.63 -11.97
N GLY A 51 24.56 31.13 -10.77
CA GLY A 51 23.22 30.62 -10.44
C GLY A 51 22.79 30.90 -9.00
N VAL A 52 21.48 31.01 -8.76
CA VAL A 52 20.85 31.34 -7.47
C VAL A 52 21.52 30.60 -6.31
N LYS A 53 22.08 31.36 -5.36
CA LYS A 53 22.79 30.84 -4.17
C LYS A 53 21.83 30.02 -3.30
N GLN A 54 22.13 28.74 -3.10
CA GLN A 54 21.55 27.95 -2.01
C GLN A 54 22.68 27.51 -1.10
N SER A 55 22.61 27.93 0.16
CA SER A 55 23.53 27.49 1.19
C SER A 55 23.37 25.99 1.45
N GLN A 56 24.39 25.38 2.07
CA GLN A 56 24.27 23.99 2.50
C GLN A 56 23.12 23.81 3.52
N GLU A 57 22.86 24.84 4.32
CA GLU A 57 21.73 24.92 5.24
C GLU A 57 20.39 24.89 4.51
N ASP A 58 20.22 25.67 3.43
CA ASP A 58 18.99 25.66 2.61
C ASP A 58 18.72 24.27 1.99
N LYS A 59 19.78 23.57 1.57
CA LYS A 59 19.67 22.20 1.04
C LYS A 59 19.26 21.21 2.12
N ASN A 60 19.83 21.34 3.32
CA ASN A 60 19.49 20.49 4.46
C ASN A 60 18.05 20.71 4.90
N ILE A 61 17.58 21.96 4.97
CA ILE A 61 16.19 22.31 5.32
C ILE A 61 15.22 21.68 4.31
N LYS A 62 15.47 21.84 3.01
CA LYS A 62 14.63 21.20 1.97
C LYS A 62 14.58 19.69 2.10
N MET A 63 15.73 19.08 2.38
CA MET A 63 15.83 17.63 2.52
C MET A 63 15.07 17.13 3.77
N LEU A 64 15.10 17.87 4.88
CA LEU A 64 14.28 17.59 6.06
C LEU A 64 12.78 17.72 5.78
N HIS A 65 12.34 18.76 5.06
CA HIS A 65 10.94 18.89 4.65
C HIS A 65 10.47 17.70 3.80
N MET A 66 11.32 17.21 2.89
CA MET A 66 11.01 16.04 2.06
C MET A 66 10.92 14.75 2.88
N VAL A 67 11.79 14.55 3.88
CA VAL A 67 11.69 13.41 4.80
C VAL A 67 10.39 13.45 5.61
N GLY A 68 9.99 14.64 6.09
CA GLY A 68 8.70 14.84 6.73
C GLY A 68 7.54 14.46 5.81
N TYR A 69 7.55 14.98 4.58
CA TYR A 69 6.55 14.66 3.56
C TYR A 69 6.43 13.14 3.27
N TYR A 70 7.56 12.43 3.14
CA TYR A 70 7.53 10.98 2.95
C TYR A 70 6.95 10.24 4.16
N SER A 71 7.25 10.71 5.37
CA SER A 71 6.71 10.12 6.59
C SER A 71 5.18 10.26 6.64
N ASP A 72 4.66 11.46 6.34
CA ASP A 72 3.22 11.73 6.28
C ASP A 72 2.52 10.87 5.22
N GLN A 73 3.13 10.73 4.03
CA GLN A 73 2.62 9.87 2.94
C GLN A 73 2.57 8.39 3.35
N ILE A 74 3.60 7.89 4.04
CA ILE A 74 3.64 6.51 4.54
C ILE A 74 2.52 6.30 5.59
N GLU A 75 2.30 7.25 6.48
CA GLU A 75 1.24 7.17 7.48
C GLU A 75 -0.15 7.14 6.83
N GLN A 76 -0.41 8.03 5.87
CA GLN A 76 -1.65 8.03 5.10
C GLN A 76 -1.89 6.71 4.37
N LEU A 77 -0.86 6.11 3.78
CA LEU A 77 -0.96 4.80 3.12
C LEU A 77 -1.24 3.67 4.12
N LYS A 78 -0.65 3.73 5.33
CA LYS A 78 -0.92 2.75 6.39
C LYS A 78 -2.37 2.85 6.90
N ASP A 79 -2.85 4.07 7.10
CA ASP A 79 -4.24 4.33 7.51
C ASP A 79 -5.22 3.85 6.44
N ARG A 80 -4.99 4.22 5.18
CA ARG A 80 -5.76 3.74 4.03
C ARG A 80 -5.82 2.23 3.98
N ARG A 81 -4.68 1.54 4.14
CA ARG A 81 -4.63 0.07 4.15
C ARG A 81 -5.48 -0.51 5.29
N GLN A 82 -5.39 0.09 6.47
CA GLN A 82 -6.13 -0.34 7.64
C GLN A 82 -7.64 -0.14 7.46
N GLU A 83 -8.06 1.00 6.92
CA GLU A 83 -9.46 1.28 6.57
C GLU A 83 -10.01 0.25 5.58
N MET A 84 -9.24 -0.06 4.54
CA MET A 84 -9.64 -1.03 3.53
C MET A 84 -9.78 -2.44 4.11
N ALA A 85 -8.82 -2.87 4.94
CA ALA A 85 -8.88 -4.15 5.63
C ALA A 85 -10.05 -4.21 6.61
N ASN A 86 -10.29 -3.14 7.37
CA ASN A 86 -11.43 -3.04 8.29
C ASN A 86 -12.76 -3.14 7.53
N LEU A 87 -12.88 -2.46 6.39
CA LEU A 87 -14.06 -2.57 5.54
C LEU A 87 -14.28 -4.02 5.10
N ILE A 88 -13.25 -4.74 4.66
CA ILE A 88 -13.36 -6.16 4.30
C ILE A 88 -13.79 -7.02 5.51
N VAL A 89 -13.25 -6.80 6.70
CA VAL A 89 -13.58 -7.61 7.89
C VAL A 89 -14.99 -7.35 8.40
N GLN A 90 -15.45 -6.09 8.39
CA GLN A 90 -16.73 -5.69 8.97
C GLN A 90 -17.94 -6.03 8.10
N SER A 91 -17.72 -6.24 6.80
CA SER A 91 -18.79 -6.22 5.81
C SER A 91 -19.09 -7.57 5.15
N MET A 92 -18.29 -8.60 5.39
CA MET A 92 -18.50 -9.94 4.83
C MET A 92 -18.14 -11.06 5.82
N GLY A 93 -18.40 -12.31 5.42
CA GLY A 93 -18.15 -13.48 6.25
C GLY A 93 -16.67 -13.69 6.55
N ILE A 94 -16.38 -14.24 7.74
CA ILE A 94 -15.00 -14.46 8.23
C ILE A 94 -14.14 -15.24 7.23
N CYS A 95 -14.72 -16.27 6.59
CA CYS A 95 -13.99 -17.07 5.61
C CYS A 95 -13.65 -16.26 4.35
N GLU A 96 -14.62 -15.53 3.80
CA GLU A 96 -14.43 -14.67 2.64
C GLU A 96 -13.41 -13.56 2.92
N SER A 97 -13.55 -12.85 4.06
CA SER A 97 -12.62 -11.80 4.48
C SER A 97 -11.19 -12.34 4.62
N HIS A 98 -11.02 -13.45 5.35
CA HIS A 98 -9.69 -14.03 5.57
C HIS A 98 -9.06 -14.49 4.26
N VAL A 99 -9.83 -15.13 3.37
CA VAL A 99 -9.35 -15.54 2.05
C VAL A 99 -8.90 -14.34 1.22
N LEU A 100 -9.69 -13.27 1.15
CA LEU A 100 -9.32 -12.09 0.37
C LEU A 100 -8.09 -11.38 0.95
N LEU A 101 -8.05 -11.14 2.26
CA LEU A 101 -6.93 -10.46 2.90
C LEU A 101 -5.63 -11.25 2.72
N THR A 102 -5.62 -12.55 3.00
CA THR A 102 -4.41 -13.37 2.80
C THR A 102 -3.99 -13.41 1.33
N THR A 103 -4.95 -13.48 0.40
CA THR A 103 -4.63 -13.53 -1.04
C THR A 103 -3.98 -12.23 -1.50
N TYR A 104 -4.52 -11.07 -1.12
CA TYR A 104 -4.11 -9.78 -1.67
C TYR A 104 -3.05 -9.04 -0.83
N LEU A 105 -2.96 -9.28 0.48
CA LEU A 105 -1.97 -8.65 1.36
C LEU A 105 -0.76 -9.53 1.66
N ASP A 106 -0.96 -10.83 1.87
CA ASP A 106 0.14 -11.71 2.28
C ASP A 106 0.80 -12.43 1.10
N CYS A 107 0.07 -12.57 -0.01
CA CYS A 107 0.45 -13.40 -1.14
C CYS A 107 0.45 -12.66 -2.48
N ASP A 108 0.30 -11.33 -2.50
CA ASP A 108 0.41 -10.50 -3.71
C ASP A 108 -0.50 -10.93 -4.88
N GLY A 109 -1.67 -11.50 -4.57
CA GLY A 109 -2.61 -12.03 -5.56
C GLY A 109 -2.27 -13.44 -6.08
N ASP A 110 -1.26 -14.11 -5.54
CA ASP A 110 -0.97 -15.52 -5.83
C ASP A 110 -1.98 -16.42 -5.12
N TYR A 111 -2.96 -16.88 -5.90
CA TYR A 111 -4.04 -17.73 -5.43
C TYR A 111 -3.58 -19.11 -4.94
N GLU A 112 -2.53 -19.70 -5.53
CA GLU A 112 -2.05 -21.01 -5.09
C GLU A 112 -1.27 -20.89 -3.78
N ARG A 113 -0.38 -19.89 -3.69
CA ARG A 113 0.34 -19.60 -2.43
C ARG A 113 -0.63 -19.27 -1.30
N ALA A 114 -1.66 -18.47 -1.57
CA ALA A 114 -2.68 -18.13 -0.59
C ALA A 114 -3.49 -19.36 -0.15
N ARG A 115 -3.87 -20.23 -1.10
CA ARG A 115 -4.60 -21.47 -0.81
C ARG A 115 -3.78 -22.42 0.07
N GLU A 116 -2.50 -22.57 -0.22
CA GLU A 116 -1.56 -23.37 0.58
C GLU A 116 -1.40 -22.78 1.99
N ARG A 117 -1.18 -21.46 2.10
CA ARG A 117 -1.05 -20.75 3.38
C ARG A 117 -2.29 -20.87 4.25
N LEU A 118 -3.48 -20.83 3.65
CA LEU A 118 -4.76 -21.01 4.32
C LEU A 118 -5.11 -22.48 4.59
N ASN A 119 -4.28 -23.42 4.13
CA ASN A 119 -4.51 -24.86 4.21
C ASN A 119 -5.87 -25.29 3.63
N ILE A 120 -6.30 -24.68 2.52
CA ILE A 120 -7.55 -25.03 1.84
C ILE A 120 -7.25 -26.07 0.76
N GLY A 121 -7.37 -27.35 1.12
CA GLY A 121 -7.09 -28.45 0.19
C GLY A 121 -8.04 -28.49 -1.02
N ASN A 122 -9.30 -28.08 -0.85
CA ASN A 122 -10.27 -28.06 -1.95
C ASN A 122 -10.20 -26.73 -2.73
N ARG A 123 -9.65 -26.81 -3.95
CA ARG A 123 -9.53 -25.68 -4.89
C ARG A 123 -10.86 -24.98 -5.17
N ASN A 124 -11.92 -25.75 -5.42
CA ASN A 124 -13.25 -25.18 -5.72
C ASN A 124 -13.81 -24.41 -4.52
N LYS A 125 -13.58 -24.91 -3.31
CA LYS A 125 -13.98 -24.22 -2.07
C LYS A 125 -13.24 -22.89 -1.91
N TYR A 126 -11.94 -22.87 -2.19
CA TYR A 126 -11.15 -21.64 -2.16
C TYR A 126 -11.68 -20.59 -3.15
N PHE A 127 -11.83 -20.95 -4.43
CA PHE A 127 -12.36 -20.00 -5.43
C PHE A 127 -13.81 -19.60 -5.20
N MET A 128 -14.60 -20.45 -4.54
CA MET A 128 -15.94 -20.08 -4.10
C MET A 128 -15.90 -18.95 -3.06
N PHE A 129 -14.99 -19.01 -2.07
CA PHE A 129 -14.83 -17.93 -1.09
C PHE A 129 -14.29 -16.64 -1.74
N VAL A 130 -13.30 -16.75 -2.63
CA VAL A 130 -12.80 -15.59 -3.39
C VAL A 130 -13.94 -14.92 -4.16
N ARG A 131 -14.74 -15.71 -4.90
CA ARG A 131 -15.86 -15.19 -5.69
C ARG A 131 -16.89 -14.50 -4.79
N ARG A 132 -17.34 -15.18 -3.74
CA ARG A 132 -18.33 -14.63 -2.80
C ARG A 132 -17.83 -13.35 -2.13
N GLY A 133 -16.57 -13.33 -1.69
CA GLY A 133 -15.96 -12.15 -1.09
C GLY A 133 -15.94 -10.97 -2.07
N LYS A 134 -15.55 -11.19 -3.32
CA LYS A 134 -15.56 -10.14 -4.36
C LYS A 134 -16.96 -9.65 -4.69
N GLU A 135 -17.94 -10.56 -4.77
CA GLU A 135 -19.35 -10.22 -4.99
C GLU A 135 -19.91 -9.39 -3.82
N SER A 136 -19.63 -9.77 -2.57
CA SER A 136 -20.01 -9.00 -1.38
C SER A 136 -19.36 -7.61 -1.40
N LEU A 137 -18.04 -7.55 -1.60
CA LEU A 137 -17.29 -6.29 -1.64
C LEU A 137 -17.83 -5.36 -2.73
N GLU A 138 -18.16 -5.88 -3.91
CA GLU A 138 -18.73 -5.11 -5.00
C GLU A 138 -20.06 -4.46 -4.60
N LEU A 139 -20.93 -5.19 -3.89
CA LEU A 139 -22.21 -4.66 -3.42
C LEU A 139 -22.00 -3.54 -2.39
N ILE A 140 -21.05 -3.71 -1.47
CA ILE A 140 -20.70 -2.72 -0.46
C ILE A 140 -20.19 -1.44 -1.13
N LEU A 141 -19.20 -1.56 -2.02
CA LEU A 141 -18.60 -0.43 -2.75
C LEU A 141 -19.56 0.27 -3.72
N LYS A 142 -20.70 -0.36 -4.06
CA LYS A 142 -21.78 0.29 -4.81
C LYS A 142 -22.71 1.09 -3.91
N ASN A 143 -22.90 0.66 -2.67
CA ASN A 143 -23.79 1.30 -1.70
C ASN A 143 -23.13 2.44 -0.92
N THR A 144 -21.80 2.53 -0.91
CA THR A 144 -21.04 3.63 -0.28
C THR A 144 -20.87 4.85 -1.20
N ASN A 145 -21.72 4.99 -2.23
CA ASN A 145 -21.72 6.13 -3.18
C ASN A 145 -22.82 7.14 -2.84
#